data_AF-A0A3M9YGC3-F1
#
_entry.id   AF-A0A3M9YGC3-F1
#
_cell.length_a   1.000
_cell.length_b   1.000
_cell.length_c   1.000
_cell.angle_alpha   90.00
_cell.angle_beta   90.00
_cell.angle_gamma   90.00
#
_symmetry.space_group_name_H-M   'P 1'
#
loop_
_entity.id
_entity.type
_entity.pdbx_description
1 polymer ?
#
loop_
_entity_poly.entity_id
_entity_poly.type
_entity_poly.pdbx_seq_one_letter_code
_entity_poly.pdbx_strand_id
1 'polypeptide(L)'
;MANITTLTYVGGDIYRTKSMLESYDLVGVDIPFSTIGNQNVSFSFDGPSIKQRIERNHQLGPYWGFARAALQPMDFTLVVHGGNQGFASVVEGSASLFAPGAPASGFTDGLLASYLIREAHRLSPMLLLEMSSNNRLSLRREKIATHTSLPAVYDAVLGLSVIFDPATNLPYIIRSYENHGVIGKSTQDLVLQHYTAVNNVMFPTRFKSVYNNHNVIADFTVREVLIDSVASTAFEVAGDLRPDNVPTNSSLYSSTEVGEFFESAVWSGEYRGTFANIKATNPSPDLPGLWLLVVEDANLYRQIVYELDDYVVVADCPPHQSLLVIRWVKEKLRKPIKYVWPSHHHHDHIWGITDYVKAGAKVLTVDIARDYYSAIPRDKFVTYSTKKPFMLRDKKMQVAFVHMKESTHAADYSYALATSRCPTANSPAVLFNADDYIPAAGLETGDQATLRVALGALANDGVPKDVIWQPAHGESVPLPTLANATGYMYPELTTVDFAYLQKC
;
A
#
# COMPACT_ATOMS: atom_id res chain seq x y z
N MET A 1 0.84 26.40 -32.54
CA MET A 1 2.10 26.10 -31.84
C MET A 1 3.03 25.35 -32.80
N ALA A 2 3.62 26.04 -33.78
CA ALA A 2 4.60 25.42 -34.66
C ALA A 2 6.00 25.69 -34.07
N ASN A 3 6.74 24.62 -33.77
CA ASN A 3 8.13 24.55 -33.26
C ASN A 3 8.36 24.45 -31.74
N ILE A 4 7.43 23.92 -30.93
CA ILE A 4 7.80 23.42 -29.58
C ILE A 4 8.10 21.92 -29.74
N THR A 5 9.33 21.51 -29.47
CA THR A 5 9.78 20.11 -29.54
C THR A 5 9.86 19.46 -28.17
N THR A 6 10.29 20.20 -27.15
CA THR A 6 10.30 19.74 -25.76
C THR A 6 9.79 20.81 -24.79
N LEU A 7 9.30 20.37 -23.63
CA LEU A 7 8.92 21.24 -22.53
C LEU A 7 9.38 20.64 -21.21
N THR A 8 9.96 21.46 -20.33
CA THR A 8 10.39 21.05 -19.00
C THR A 8 9.73 21.90 -17.92
N TYR A 9 9.03 21.25 -17.01
CA TYR A 9 8.68 21.78 -15.70
C TYR A 9 9.90 21.62 -14.77
N VAL A 10 10.61 22.71 -14.50
CA VAL A 10 11.76 22.72 -13.58
C VAL A 10 11.27 22.75 -12.13
N GLY A 11 11.70 21.79 -11.33
CA GLY A 11 11.27 21.64 -9.93
C GLY A 11 11.52 22.89 -9.09
N GLY A 12 10.51 23.26 -8.29
CA GLY A 12 10.60 24.32 -7.29
C GLY A 12 10.95 23.80 -5.89
N ASP A 13 10.60 24.58 -4.87
CA ASP A 13 11.00 24.33 -3.47
C ASP A 13 10.14 23.26 -2.76
N ILE A 14 9.09 22.76 -3.41
CA ILE A 14 8.18 21.76 -2.85
C ILE A 14 8.18 20.53 -3.76
N TYR A 15 8.52 19.39 -3.16
CA TYR A 15 8.10 18.06 -3.57
C TYR A 15 7.86 17.24 -2.30
N ARG A 16 6.62 16.83 -2.09
CA ARG A 16 6.20 16.05 -0.93
C ARG A 16 5.20 15.00 -1.36
N THR A 17 5.30 13.82 -0.78
CA THR A 17 4.35 12.74 -1.01
C THR A 17 3.98 12.08 0.31
N LYS A 18 2.79 11.48 0.35
CA LYS A 18 2.26 10.76 1.51
C LYS A 18 1.74 9.40 1.08
N SER A 19 1.76 8.45 2.00
CA SER A 19 1.30 7.09 1.76
C SER A 19 -0.11 6.89 2.30
N MET A 20 -1.02 6.41 1.46
CA MET A 20 -2.30 5.80 1.90
C MET A 20 -2.09 4.39 2.45
N LEU A 21 -1.02 3.73 2.00
CA LEU A 21 -0.71 2.34 2.27
C LEU A 21 -0.23 2.11 3.71
N GLU A 22 0.48 3.10 4.25
CA GLU A 22 1.21 3.05 5.52
C GLU A 22 0.70 4.11 6.52
N SER A 23 -0.54 4.60 6.38
CA SER A 23 -1.05 5.62 7.31
C SER A 23 -1.22 5.04 8.72
N TYR A 24 -0.95 5.82 9.77
CA TYR A 24 -1.27 5.38 11.13
C TYR A 24 -2.75 5.59 11.45
N ASP A 25 -3.30 6.72 11.00
CA ASP A 25 -4.71 7.04 11.14
C ASP A 25 -5.57 6.39 10.04
N LEU A 26 -6.76 5.91 10.43
CA LEU A 26 -7.80 5.41 9.51
C LEU A 26 -8.42 6.51 8.63
N VAL A 27 -8.11 7.78 8.92
CA VAL A 27 -8.68 8.94 8.22
C VAL A 27 -7.56 9.88 7.84
N GLY A 28 -7.47 10.16 6.54
CA GLY A 28 -6.46 11.07 6.03
C GLY A 28 -5.23 10.34 5.50
N VAL A 29 -4.14 11.09 5.44
CA VAL A 29 -2.79 10.61 5.15
C VAL A 29 -1.83 11.34 6.07
N ASP A 30 -1.32 10.66 7.08
CA ASP A 30 -0.48 11.22 8.14
C ASP A 30 1.00 10.87 7.96
N ILE A 31 1.31 9.78 7.25
CA ILE A 31 2.69 9.37 6.97
C ILE A 31 3.25 10.02 5.69
N PRO A 32 4.29 10.87 5.81
CA PRO A 32 5.02 11.36 4.65
C PRO A 32 5.95 10.27 4.11
N PHE A 33 5.87 10.02 2.81
CA PHE A 33 6.87 9.26 2.07
C PHE A 33 8.05 10.16 1.71
N SER A 34 7.76 11.29 1.05
CA SER A 34 8.75 12.34 0.74
C SER A 34 8.47 13.59 1.57
N THR A 35 9.43 14.04 2.37
CA THR A 35 9.26 15.21 3.25
C THR A 35 9.69 16.52 2.59
N ILE A 36 10.75 16.44 1.80
CA ILE A 36 11.32 17.53 1.00
C ILE A 36 11.97 16.93 -0.26
N GLY A 37 12.06 17.71 -1.32
CA GLY A 37 12.72 17.31 -2.55
C GLY A 37 12.39 18.25 -3.70
N ASN A 38 12.72 17.82 -4.90
CA ASN A 38 12.28 18.43 -6.14
C ASN A 38 12.12 17.35 -7.22
N GLN A 39 11.40 17.71 -8.29
CA GLN A 39 11.42 16.91 -9.51
C GLN A 39 11.38 17.81 -10.74
N ASN A 40 12.18 17.48 -11.76
CA ASN A 40 12.04 18.03 -13.10
C ASN A 40 11.18 17.07 -13.91
N VAL A 41 10.17 17.58 -14.61
CA VAL A 41 9.32 16.78 -15.50
C VAL A 41 9.44 17.34 -16.91
N SER A 42 10.07 16.59 -17.79
CA SER A 42 10.25 16.95 -19.20
C SER A 42 9.36 16.11 -20.10
N PHE A 43 8.89 16.72 -21.18
CA PHE A 43 8.12 16.07 -22.23
C PHE A 43 8.79 16.30 -23.58
N SER A 44 8.71 15.30 -24.45
CA SER A 44 9.03 15.42 -25.87
C SER A 44 7.77 15.25 -26.70
N PHE A 45 7.61 16.11 -27.70
CA PHE A 45 6.51 16.10 -28.66
C PHE A 45 6.96 15.54 -30.02
N ASP A 46 8.13 14.90 -30.07
CA ASP A 46 8.62 14.20 -31.24
C ASP A 46 7.94 12.83 -31.38
N GLY A 47 6.94 12.80 -32.26
CA GLY A 47 6.15 11.62 -32.59
C GLY A 47 4.73 11.64 -32.02
N PRO A 48 3.94 10.59 -32.29
CA PRO A 48 2.52 10.53 -31.93
C PRO A 48 2.27 10.06 -30.49
N SER A 49 3.27 9.49 -29.82
CA SER A 49 3.14 8.93 -28.47
C SER A 49 3.71 9.87 -27.42
N ILE A 50 3.17 9.81 -26.20
CA ILE A 50 3.73 10.54 -25.07
C ILE A 50 5.15 10.07 -24.75
N LYS A 51 6.05 11.01 -24.51
CA LYS A 51 7.41 10.78 -24.00
C LYS A 51 7.65 11.70 -22.81
N GLN A 52 7.98 11.13 -21.67
CA GLN A 52 8.21 11.87 -20.42
C GLN A 52 9.52 11.43 -19.78
N ARG A 53 10.26 12.39 -19.21
CA ARG A 53 11.43 12.16 -18.36
C ARG A 53 11.18 12.82 -17.02
N ILE A 54 11.37 12.09 -15.93
CA ILE A 54 11.24 12.57 -14.55
C ILE A 54 12.60 12.40 -13.88
N GLU A 55 13.21 13.51 -13.48
CA GLU A 55 14.40 13.51 -12.62
C GLU A 55 13.92 13.88 -11.22
N ARG A 56 14.13 13.01 -10.24
CA ARG A 56 13.54 13.17 -8.92
C ARG A 56 14.56 12.92 -7.83
N ASN A 57 14.68 13.89 -6.92
CA ASN A 57 15.47 13.79 -5.72
C ASN A 57 14.62 14.19 -4.50
N HIS A 58 14.55 13.32 -3.50
CA HIS A 58 13.80 13.63 -2.28
C HIS A 58 14.33 12.91 -1.03
N GLN A 59 14.06 13.51 0.12
CA GLN A 59 14.32 12.95 1.44
C GLN A 59 13.15 12.06 1.87
N LEU A 60 13.47 10.88 2.41
CA LEU A 60 12.48 9.98 3.00
C LEU A 60 11.92 10.53 4.32
N GLY A 61 10.66 10.23 4.58
CA GLY A 61 10.03 10.44 5.89
C GLY A 61 10.55 9.48 6.97
N PRO A 62 10.39 9.83 8.25
CA PRO A 62 10.94 9.07 9.38
C PRO A 62 10.37 7.66 9.51
N TYR A 63 9.13 7.42 9.05
CA TYR A 63 8.52 6.09 9.05
C TYR A 63 9.43 5.03 8.41
N TRP A 64 10.09 5.39 7.31
CA TRP A 64 10.92 4.48 6.52
C TRP A 64 12.26 4.12 7.16
N GLY A 65 12.49 4.51 8.41
CA GLY A 65 13.69 4.16 9.18
C GLY A 65 13.86 2.64 9.33
N PHE A 66 12.77 1.88 9.36
CA PHE A 66 12.84 0.41 9.41
C PHE A 66 13.50 -0.19 8.16
N ALA A 67 13.32 0.44 6.99
CA ALA A 67 13.89 -0.01 5.73
C ALA A 67 15.26 0.65 5.45
N ARG A 68 15.40 1.93 5.81
CA ARG A 68 16.65 2.71 5.67
C ARG A 68 16.93 3.47 6.97
N ALA A 69 17.70 2.86 7.88
CA ALA A 69 18.00 3.48 9.18
C ALA A 69 18.65 4.88 9.08
N ALA A 70 19.47 5.12 8.05
CA ALA A 70 20.09 6.43 7.81
C ALA A 70 19.23 7.38 6.96
N LEU A 71 18.06 6.93 6.50
CA LEU A 71 17.12 7.67 5.66
C LEU A 71 17.81 8.36 4.48
N GLN A 72 18.72 7.67 3.78
CA GLN A 72 19.39 8.28 2.63
C GLN A 72 18.35 8.75 1.59
N PRO A 73 18.56 9.93 0.95
CA PRO A 73 17.67 10.41 -0.09
C PRO A 73 17.43 9.38 -1.19
N MET A 74 16.27 9.46 -1.82
CA MET A 74 16.01 8.78 -3.09
C MET A 74 16.35 9.74 -4.23
N ASP A 75 17.19 9.26 -5.14
CA ASP A 75 17.62 9.98 -6.33
C ASP A 75 17.57 9.04 -7.52
N PHE A 76 16.72 9.34 -8.49
CA PHE A 76 16.55 8.54 -9.69
C PHE A 76 15.97 9.32 -10.85
N THR A 77 16.22 8.81 -12.05
CA THR A 77 15.62 9.30 -13.30
C THR A 77 14.77 8.20 -13.92
N LEU A 78 13.52 8.54 -14.24
CA LEU A 78 12.56 7.70 -14.95
C LEU A 78 12.32 8.25 -16.36
N VAL A 79 12.27 7.36 -17.36
CA VAL A 79 11.81 7.66 -18.72
C VAL A 79 10.56 6.83 -19.02
N VAL A 80 9.52 7.46 -19.57
CA VAL A 80 8.22 6.86 -19.87
C VAL A 80 7.84 7.14 -21.32
N HIS A 81 7.60 6.09 -22.10
CA HIS A 81 7.16 6.15 -23.48
C HIS A 81 5.79 5.48 -23.64
N GLY A 82 4.84 6.17 -24.26
CA GLY A 82 3.53 5.61 -24.57
C GLY A 82 3.46 4.89 -25.92
N GLY A 83 2.26 4.41 -26.27
CA GLY A 83 1.97 3.70 -27.51
C GLY A 83 2.04 2.17 -27.39
N ASN A 84 1.85 1.48 -28.52
CA ASN A 84 1.72 0.01 -28.55
C ASN A 84 2.97 -0.76 -28.11
N GLN A 85 4.15 -0.12 -28.19
CA GLN A 85 5.42 -0.62 -27.65
C GLN A 85 5.96 0.34 -26.60
N GLY A 86 5.05 0.95 -25.83
CA GLY A 86 5.41 1.81 -24.72
C GLY A 86 6.24 1.07 -23.66
N PHE A 87 6.79 1.81 -22.72
CA PHE A 87 7.56 1.30 -21.59
C PHE A 87 7.73 2.38 -20.52
N ALA A 88 8.19 1.97 -19.35
CA ALA A 88 8.84 2.85 -18.40
C ALA A 88 10.19 2.24 -18.00
N SER A 89 11.18 3.07 -17.69
CA SER A 89 12.53 2.63 -17.36
C SER A 89 13.21 3.57 -16.38
N VAL A 90 13.77 3.01 -15.31
CA VAL A 90 14.69 3.74 -14.43
C VAL A 90 16.05 3.73 -15.11
N VAL A 91 16.53 4.91 -15.53
CA VAL A 91 17.75 5.06 -16.34
C VAL A 91 18.95 5.55 -15.54
N GLU A 92 18.71 6.18 -14.39
CA GLU A 92 19.76 6.65 -13.47
C GLU A 92 19.27 6.47 -12.02
N GLY A 93 20.21 6.25 -11.10
CA GLY A 93 19.92 6.13 -9.66
C GLY A 93 19.08 4.91 -9.29
N SER A 94 18.35 4.98 -8.18
CA SER A 94 17.54 3.87 -7.66
C SER A 94 16.20 4.35 -7.10
N ALA A 95 15.12 3.81 -7.66
CA ALA A 95 13.76 3.98 -7.16
C ALA A 95 13.38 2.95 -6.08
N SER A 96 14.30 2.10 -5.63
CA SER A 96 14.01 1.03 -4.67
C SER A 96 14.27 1.49 -3.24
N LEU A 97 13.27 1.38 -2.36
CA LEU A 97 13.42 1.67 -0.93
C LEU A 97 14.53 0.83 -0.27
N PHE A 98 14.71 -0.42 -0.68
CA PHE A 98 15.67 -1.32 -0.03
C PHE A 98 17.07 -1.28 -0.62
N ALA A 99 17.29 -0.53 -1.71
CA ALA A 99 18.56 -0.52 -2.42
C ALA A 99 18.98 0.88 -2.91
N PRO A 100 19.26 1.84 -1.99
CA PRO A 100 19.58 3.23 -2.33
C PRO A 100 20.78 3.42 -3.27
N GLY A 101 21.79 2.53 -3.19
CA GLY A 101 23.01 2.61 -3.99
C GLY A 101 23.04 1.66 -5.19
N ALA A 102 21.93 1.00 -5.51
CA ALA A 102 21.87 0.12 -6.67
C ALA A 102 22.01 0.92 -7.98
N PRO A 103 22.58 0.33 -9.03
CA PRO A 103 22.50 0.90 -10.37
C PRO A 103 21.04 0.96 -10.84
N ALA A 104 20.81 1.75 -11.88
CA ALA A 104 19.50 1.88 -12.52
C ALA A 104 18.90 0.51 -12.86
N SER A 105 17.66 0.27 -12.45
CA SER A 105 17.00 -1.03 -12.62
C SER A 105 16.60 -1.33 -14.07
N GLY A 106 16.61 -0.33 -14.95
CA GLY A 106 16.17 -0.46 -16.33
C GLY A 106 14.65 -0.51 -16.47
N PHE A 107 14.18 -1.21 -17.51
CA PHE A 107 12.77 -1.32 -17.84
C PHE A 107 11.95 -1.93 -16.70
N THR A 108 10.85 -1.28 -16.34
CA THR A 108 9.88 -1.78 -15.36
C THR A 108 9.04 -2.91 -15.96
N ASP A 109 8.30 -3.64 -15.13
CA ASP A 109 7.26 -4.54 -15.63
C ASP A 109 6.12 -3.76 -16.31
N GLY A 110 5.33 -4.47 -17.12
CA GLY A 110 4.25 -3.91 -17.92
C GLY A 110 3.09 -3.32 -17.11
N LEU A 111 2.83 -3.77 -15.89
CA LEU A 111 1.77 -3.17 -15.06
C LEU A 111 2.21 -1.80 -14.56
N LEU A 112 3.44 -1.70 -14.05
CA LEU A 112 4.01 -0.42 -13.65
C LEU A 112 4.18 0.53 -14.85
N ALA A 113 4.59 0.03 -16.01
CA ALA A 113 4.66 0.82 -17.23
C ALA A 113 3.28 1.39 -17.62
N SER A 114 2.22 0.58 -17.52
CA SER A 114 0.83 1.01 -17.79
C SER A 114 0.39 2.13 -16.83
N TYR A 115 0.64 1.97 -15.53
CA TYR A 115 0.37 3.01 -14.52
C TYR A 115 1.13 4.32 -14.83
N LEU A 116 2.44 4.23 -15.07
CA LEU A 116 3.28 5.41 -15.30
C LEU A 116 2.93 6.15 -16.59
N ILE A 117 2.57 5.44 -17.67
CA ILE A 117 2.10 6.06 -18.91
C ILE A 117 0.80 6.83 -18.65
N ARG A 118 -0.14 6.25 -17.89
CA ARG A 118 -1.38 6.95 -17.52
C ARG A 118 -1.09 8.22 -16.71
N GLU A 119 -0.17 8.16 -15.75
CA GLU A 119 0.26 9.34 -14.99
C GLU A 119 0.96 10.39 -15.87
N ALA A 120 1.73 9.95 -16.86
CA ALA A 120 2.34 10.84 -17.84
C ALA A 120 1.27 11.60 -18.65
N HIS A 121 0.21 10.93 -19.12
CA HIS A 121 -0.89 11.60 -19.83
C HIS A 121 -1.60 12.61 -18.93
N ARG A 122 -1.80 12.30 -17.64
CA ARG A 122 -2.40 13.24 -16.67
C ARG A 122 -1.57 14.49 -16.48
N LEU A 123 -0.24 14.39 -16.50
CA LEU A 123 0.67 15.54 -16.36
C LEU A 123 0.96 16.26 -17.69
N SER A 124 0.51 15.71 -18.82
CA SER A 124 0.88 16.18 -20.16
C SER A 124 0.36 17.60 -20.43
N PRO A 125 1.21 18.55 -20.86
CA PRO A 125 0.75 19.87 -21.32
C PRO A 125 -0.08 19.78 -22.62
N MET A 126 -0.04 18.64 -23.32
CA MET A 126 -0.76 18.41 -24.57
C MET A 126 -2.08 17.66 -24.38
N LEU A 127 -2.47 17.32 -23.14
CA LEU A 127 -3.61 16.45 -22.84
C LEU A 127 -4.89 16.85 -23.57
N LEU A 128 -5.28 18.13 -23.55
CA LEU A 128 -6.52 18.58 -24.20
C LEU A 128 -6.49 18.44 -25.73
N LEU A 129 -5.31 18.61 -26.35
CA LEU A 129 -5.14 18.41 -27.78
C LEU A 129 -5.23 16.92 -28.14
N GLU A 130 -4.63 16.06 -27.32
CA GLU A 130 -4.73 14.61 -27.46
C GLU A 130 -6.19 14.13 -27.32
N MET A 131 -6.87 14.55 -26.25
CA MET A 131 -8.29 14.29 -26.03
C MET A 131 -9.16 14.74 -27.21
N SER A 132 -8.88 15.94 -27.76
CA SER A 132 -9.59 16.43 -28.95
C SER A 132 -9.33 15.55 -30.18
N SER A 133 -8.11 15.02 -30.34
CA SER A 133 -7.74 14.18 -31.48
C SER A 133 -8.37 12.79 -31.44
N ASN A 134 -8.68 12.28 -30.24
CA ASN A 134 -9.29 10.98 -30.02
C ASN A 134 -10.74 10.90 -30.54
N ASN A 135 -11.41 12.03 -30.77
CA ASN A 135 -12.80 12.11 -31.25
C ASN A 135 -13.79 11.29 -30.40
N ARG A 136 -13.53 11.14 -29.09
CA ARG A 136 -14.35 10.38 -28.13
C ARG A 136 -14.68 11.19 -26.88
N LEU A 137 -14.86 12.49 -27.06
CA LEU A 137 -15.16 13.43 -25.99
C LEU A 137 -16.64 13.49 -25.64
N SER A 138 -16.91 13.69 -24.35
CA SER A 138 -18.25 14.00 -23.84
C SER A 138 -18.19 15.18 -22.88
N LEU A 139 -19.15 16.09 -23.01
CA LEU A 139 -19.35 17.16 -22.04
C LEU A 139 -19.98 16.58 -20.77
N ARG A 140 -19.44 16.95 -19.62
CA ARG A 140 -19.92 16.52 -18.31
C ARG A 140 -20.02 17.71 -17.36
N ARG A 141 -20.72 17.47 -16.25
CA ARG A 141 -20.55 18.29 -15.04
C ARG A 141 -20.09 17.39 -13.92
N GLU A 142 -19.02 17.78 -13.26
CA GLU A 142 -18.40 16.97 -12.23
C GLU A 142 -18.40 17.68 -10.88
N LYS A 143 -18.66 16.91 -9.82
CA LYS A 143 -18.58 17.42 -8.45
C LYS A 143 -17.12 17.44 -8.00
N ILE A 144 -16.73 18.52 -7.33
CA ILE A 144 -15.45 18.65 -6.64
C ILE A 144 -15.65 18.54 -5.13
N ALA A 145 -14.56 18.62 -4.37
CA ALA A 145 -14.55 18.52 -2.90
C ALA A 145 -15.60 19.39 -2.19
N THR A 146 -15.87 20.59 -2.70
CA THR A 146 -16.85 21.54 -2.12
C THR A 146 -18.30 21.20 -2.47
N HIS A 147 -18.55 20.06 -3.10
CA HIS A 147 -19.83 19.65 -3.71
C HIS A 147 -20.33 20.57 -4.84
N THR A 148 -19.56 21.59 -5.21
CA THR A 148 -19.81 22.40 -6.40
C THR A 148 -19.66 21.54 -7.65
N SER A 149 -20.57 21.74 -8.60
CA SER A 149 -20.54 21.06 -9.89
C SER A 149 -19.93 21.97 -10.95
N LEU A 150 -18.78 21.59 -11.51
CA LEU A 150 -18.04 22.37 -12.50
C LEU A 150 -18.13 21.74 -13.90
N PRO A 151 -18.01 22.55 -14.98
CA PRO A 151 -17.96 22.03 -16.34
C PRO A 151 -16.71 21.17 -16.55
N ALA A 152 -16.88 20.05 -17.26
CA ALA A 152 -15.79 19.13 -17.56
C ALA A 152 -15.94 18.53 -18.96
N VAL A 153 -14.81 18.09 -19.51
CA VAL A 153 -14.74 17.25 -20.71
C VAL A 153 -14.15 15.91 -20.30
N TYR A 154 -14.82 14.82 -20.67
CA TYR A 154 -14.32 13.46 -20.47
C TYR A 154 -13.94 12.82 -21.79
N ASP A 155 -12.77 12.21 -21.83
CA ASP A 155 -12.28 11.42 -22.93
C ASP A 155 -12.37 9.91 -22.60
N ALA A 156 -13.11 9.17 -23.43
CA ALA A 156 -13.33 7.74 -23.20
C ALA A 156 -12.15 6.87 -23.61
N VAL A 157 -11.18 7.39 -24.37
CA VAL A 157 -9.98 6.63 -24.80
C VAL A 157 -8.96 6.59 -23.66
N LEU A 158 -8.67 7.74 -23.06
CA LEU A 158 -7.76 7.88 -21.92
C LEU A 158 -8.45 7.57 -20.58
N GLY A 159 -9.78 7.63 -20.54
CA GLY A 159 -10.55 7.47 -19.30
C GLY A 159 -10.38 8.63 -18.32
N LEU A 160 -10.01 9.82 -18.82
CA LEU A 160 -9.71 11.00 -18.03
C LEU A 160 -10.78 12.08 -18.20
N SER A 161 -11.03 12.83 -17.13
CA SER A 161 -11.83 14.04 -17.14
C SER A 161 -10.97 15.28 -16.86
N VAL A 162 -11.14 16.33 -17.67
CA VAL A 162 -10.59 17.66 -17.38
C VAL A 162 -11.73 18.56 -16.91
N ILE A 163 -11.65 19.02 -15.66
CA ILE A 163 -12.61 19.92 -15.02
C ILE A 163 -12.02 21.33 -15.09
N PHE A 164 -12.82 22.32 -15.48
CA PHE A 164 -12.37 23.68 -15.74
C PHE A 164 -12.79 24.65 -14.63
N ASP A 165 -11.92 25.60 -14.33
CA ASP A 165 -12.28 26.77 -13.53
C ASP A 165 -13.12 27.73 -14.39
N PRO A 166 -14.38 28.03 -14.02
CA PRO A 166 -15.24 28.91 -14.81
C PRO A 166 -14.78 30.37 -14.85
N ALA A 167 -13.91 30.81 -13.94
CA ALA A 167 -13.41 32.19 -13.93
C ALA A 167 -12.27 32.39 -14.95
N THR A 168 -11.35 31.43 -15.04
CA THR A 168 -10.16 31.51 -15.89
C THR A 168 -10.29 30.71 -17.19
N ASN A 169 -11.25 29.79 -17.27
CA ASN A 169 -11.40 28.76 -18.31
C ASN A 169 -10.18 27.83 -18.45
N LEU A 170 -9.26 27.84 -17.48
CA LEU A 170 -8.12 26.95 -17.46
C LEU A 170 -8.49 25.60 -16.82
N PRO A 171 -7.78 24.52 -17.18
CA PRO A 171 -7.87 23.26 -16.45
C PRO A 171 -7.65 23.50 -14.95
N TYR A 172 -8.52 22.93 -14.13
CA TYR A 172 -8.42 23.01 -12.68
C TYR A 172 -8.10 21.64 -12.07
N ILE A 173 -8.77 20.60 -12.56
CA ILE A 173 -8.56 19.22 -12.10
C ILE A 173 -8.47 18.29 -13.31
N ILE A 174 -7.50 17.39 -13.31
CA ILE A 174 -7.44 16.23 -14.19
C ILE A 174 -7.74 14.99 -13.35
N ARG A 175 -8.93 14.41 -13.56
CA ARG A 175 -9.47 13.31 -12.78
C ARG A 175 -9.35 11.98 -13.51
N SER A 176 -8.81 10.99 -12.83
CA SER A 176 -8.99 9.58 -13.15
C SER A 176 -10.02 8.94 -12.21
N TYR A 177 -10.71 7.93 -12.73
CA TYR A 177 -11.68 7.13 -11.98
C TYR A 177 -11.07 5.77 -11.68
N GLU A 178 -11.19 5.34 -10.43
CA GLU A 178 -10.56 4.12 -9.95
C GLU A 178 -11.54 3.30 -9.09
N ASN A 179 -11.16 2.06 -8.84
CA ASN A 179 -11.89 1.18 -7.92
C ASN A 179 -10.88 0.51 -7.00
N HIS A 180 -10.62 1.17 -5.87
CA HIS A 180 -9.65 0.73 -4.88
C HIS A 180 -10.15 -0.52 -4.15
N GLY A 181 -9.26 -1.48 -3.91
CA GLY A 181 -9.62 -2.77 -3.28
C GLY A 181 -10.27 -2.66 -1.89
N VAL A 182 -9.98 -1.61 -1.14
CA VAL A 182 -10.37 -1.43 0.27
C VAL A 182 -11.53 -0.46 0.40
N ILE A 183 -11.45 0.69 -0.29
CA ILE A 183 -12.42 1.79 -0.14
C ILE A 183 -13.40 1.92 -1.32
N GLY A 184 -13.18 1.15 -2.40
CA GLY A 184 -14.10 1.01 -3.52
C GLY A 184 -13.95 2.13 -4.55
N LYS A 185 -15.07 2.51 -5.18
CA LYS A 185 -15.11 3.53 -6.23
C LYS A 185 -14.49 4.83 -5.73
N SER A 186 -13.44 5.26 -6.41
CA SER A 186 -12.58 6.35 -5.99
C SER A 186 -12.21 7.27 -7.15
N THR A 187 -11.73 8.45 -6.82
CA THR A 187 -11.20 9.43 -7.77
C THR A 187 -9.80 9.82 -7.36
N GLN A 188 -8.89 9.90 -8.34
CA GLN A 188 -7.56 10.46 -8.14
C GLN A 188 -7.47 11.74 -8.99
N ASP A 189 -7.46 12.87 -8.29
CA ASP A 189 -7.52 14.20 -8.90
C ASP A 189 -6.12 14.80 -8.94
N LEU A 190 -5.67 15.25 -10.10
CA LEU A 190 -4.50 16.11 -10.23
C LEU A 190 -5.00 17.56 -10.29
N VAL A 191 -4.87 18.27 -9.17
CA VAL A 191 -5.26 19.67 -9.02
C VAL A 191 -4.14 20.57 -9.55
N LEU A 192 -4.50 21.49 -10.44
CA LEU A 192 -3.60 22.40 -11.13
C LEU A 192 -3.79 23.83 -10.60
N GLN A 193 -2.70 24.48 -10.18
CA GLN A 193 -2.74 25.82 -9.60
C GLN A 193 -1.56 26.70 -10.09
N HIS A 194 -1.69 28.00 -9.84
CA HIS A 194 -0.65 29.02 -10.07
C HIS A 194 -0.14 29.04 -11.51
N TYR A 195 -0.99 29.38 -12.46
CA TYR A 195 -0.59 29.37 -13.86
C TYR A 195 0.37 30.51 -14.21
N THR A 196 1.36 30.23 -15.05
CA THR A 196 2.26 31.21 -15.66
C THR A 196 2.17 31.15 -17.19
N ALA A 197 2.41 32.29 -17.85
CA ALA A 197 2.38 32.37 -19.29
C ALA A 197 3.79 32.17 -19.87
N VAL A 198 3.96 31.20 -20.77
CA VAL A 198 5.18 31.05 -21.59
C VAL A 198 4.76 30.99 -23.05
N ASN A 199 5.30 31.90 -23.88
CA ASN A 199 4.92 32.05 -25.29
C ASN A 199 3.39 32.12 -25.50
N ASN A 200 2.69 32.86 -24.64
CA ASN A 200 1.22 33.02 -24.62
C ASN A 200 0.41 31.74 -24.32
N VAL A 201 1.05 30.66 -23.84
CA VAL A 201 0.39 29.46 -23.34
C VAL A 201 0.47 29.44 -21.82
N MET A 202 -0.64 29.13 -21.17
CA MET A 202 -0.72 29.06 -19.70
C MET A 202 -0.32 27.67 -19.21
N PHE A 203 0.67 27.61 -18.32
CA PHE A 203 1.16 26.38 -17.71
C PHE A 203 0.99 26.43 -16.19
N PRO A 204 0.47 25.36 -15.55
CA PRO A 204 0.37 25.30 -14.10
C PRO A 204 1.77 25.22 -13.46
N THR A 205 1.95 25.90 -12.33
CA THR A 205 3.21 25.85 -11.57
C THR A 205 3.08 25.22 -10.19
N ARG A 206 1.91 24.65 -9.87
CA ARG A 206 1.72 23.80 -8.71
C ARG A 206 0.73 22.68 -9.01
N PHE A 207 1.11 21.47 -8.60
CA PHE A 207 0.39 20.24 -8.86
C PHE A 207 0.14 19.53 -7.54
N LYS A 208 -1.09 19.06 -7.33
CA LYS A 208 -1.43 18.22 -6.18
C LYS A 208 -2.21 17.01 -6.61
N SER A 209 -1.74 15.82 -6.23
CA SER A 209 -2.54 14.61 -6.35
C SER A 209 -3.40 14.47 -5.11
N VAL A 210 -4.72 14.43 -5.30
CA VAL A 210 -5.73 14.36 -4.24
C VAL A 210 -6.59 13.12 -4.45
N TYR A 211 -6.53 12.18 -3.51
CA TYR A 211 -7.36 11.00 -3.49
C TYR A 211 -8.70 11.29 -2.79
N ASN A 212 -9.79 10.89 -3.42
CA ASN A 212 -11.17 11.01 -2.91
C ASN A 212 -11.53 12.40 -2.36
N ASN A 213 -11.01 13.47 -2.99
CA ASN A 213 -11.24 14.88 -2.66
C ASN A 213 -10.57 15.43 -1.39
N HIS A 214 -9.92 14.61 -0.55
CA HIS A 214 -9.40 15.05 0.75
C HIS A 214 -7.97 14.60 1.04
N ASN A 215 -7.52 13.46 0.53
CA ASN A 215 -6.19 12.94 0.81
C ASN A 215 -5.17 13.49 -0.18
N VAL A 216 -4.42 14.52 0.22
CA VAL A 216 -3.33 15.05 -0.61
C VAL A 216 -2.14 14.09 -0.51
N ILE A 217 -1.96 13.27 -1.54
CA ILE A 217 -0.92 12.23 -1.61
C ILE A 217 0.35 12.71 -2.30
N ALA A 218 0.28 13.78 -3.09
CA ALA A 218 1.45 14.47 -3.63
C ALA A 218 1.21 15.98 -3.75
N ASP A 219 2.24 16.78 -3.52
CA ASP A 219 2.27 18.24 -3.75
C ASP A 219 3.65 18.62 -4.27
N PHE A 220 3.71 19.22 -5.45
CA PHE A 220 4.96 19.77 -5.97
C PHE A 220 4.77 21.08 -6.71
N THR A 221 5.80 21.90 -6.67
CA THR A 221 5.86 23.19 -7.35
C THR A 221 6.83 23.17 -8.50
N VAL A 222 6.58 24.03 -9.48
CA VAL A 222 7.46 24.31 -10.60
C VAL A 222 7.96 25.72 -10.45
N ARG A 223 9.28 25.90 -10.52
CA ARG A 223 9.89 27.24 -10.48
C ARG A 223 9.84 27.92 -11.84
N GLU A 224 10.05 27.15 -12.90
CA GLU A 224 10.18 27.65 -14.26
C GLU A 224 9.66 26.63 -15.27
N VAL A 225 9.07 27.12 -16.37
CA VAL A 225 8.68 26.30 -17.51
C VAL A 225 9.60 26.65 -18.66
N LEU A 226 10.40 25.68 -19.09
CA LEU A 226 11.33 25.81 -20.18
C LEU A 226 10.80 25.13 -21.43
N ILE A 227 11.09 25.70 -22.59
CA ILE A 227 10.75 25.15 -23.91
C ILE A 227 12.06 24.87 -24.65
N ASP A 228 12.12 23.71 -25.32
CA ASP A 228 13.26 23.29 -26.13
C ASP A 228 14.60 23.28 -25.35
N SER A 229 14.53 23.05 -24.04
CA SER A 229 15.68 23.05 -23.13
C SER A 229 16.35 21.68 -22.96
N VAL A 230 15.67 20.61 -23.38
CA VAL A 230 16.15 19.23 -23.26
C VAL A 230 16.20 18.61 -24.66
N ALA A 231 17.31 17.94 -24.98
CA ALA A 231 17.48 17.24 -26.25
C ALA A 231 16.52 16.06 -26.35
N SER A 232 16.01 15.76 -27.56
CA SER A 232 15.14 14.60 -27.80
C SER A 232 15.79 13.27 -27.40
N THR A 233 17.12 13.18 -27.47
CA THR A 233 17.90 12.01 -27.05
C THR A 233 17.84 11.71 -25.54
N ALA A 234 17.41 12.66 -24.70
CA ALA A 234 17.28 12.47 -23.26
C ALA A 234 16.14 11.52 -22.85
N PHE A 235 15.27 11.19 -23.82
CA PHE A 235 14.15 10.26 -23.67
C PHE A 235 14.49 8.87 -24.24
N GLU A 236 15.69 8.69 -24.81
CA GLU A 236 16.09 7.39 -25.34
C GLU A 236 16.64 6.49 -24.23
N VAL A 237 16.32 5.19 -24.29
CA VAL A 237 16.71 4.20 -23.29
C VAL A 237 17.58 3.13 -23.94
N ALA A 238 18.67 2.76 -23.27
CA ALA A 238 19.54 1.68 -23.71
C ALA A 238 19.00 0.31 -23.26
N GLY A 239 19.27 -0.71 -24.07
CA GLY A 239 18.87 -2.10 -23.79
C GLY A 239 17.65 -2.55 -24.58
N ASP A 240 17.37 -3.84 -24.51
CA ASP A 240 16.30 -4.47 -25.28
C ASP A 240 15.01 -4.55 -24.47
N LEU A 241 13.94 -3.95 -25.00
CA LEU A 241 12.60 -4.07 -24.45
C LEU A 241 12.11 -5.51 -24.56
N ARG A 242 11.71 -6.12 -23.44
CA ARG A 242 11.15 -7.48 -23.41
C ARG A 242 9.62 -7.43 -23.43
N PRO A 243 8.93 -8.50 -23.84
CA PRO A 243 7.47 -8.58 -23.79
C PRO A 243 6.89 -8.22 -22.40
N ASP A 244 7.54 -8.66 -21.32
CA ASP A 244 7.09 -8.40 -19.95
C ASP A 244 7.21 -6.92 -19.51
N ASN A 245 7.92 -6.10 -20.28
CA ASN A 245 8.06 -4.66 -20.05
C ASN A 245 7.01 -3.83 -20.79
N VAL A 246 6.32 -4.43 -21.76
CA VAL A 246 5.31 -3.74 -22.56
C VAL A 246 4.06 -3.52 -21.69
N PRO A 247 3.45 -2.31 -21.70
CA PRO A 247 2.28 -1.97 -20.92
C PRO A 247 1.18 -3.02 -21.05
N THR A 248 0.75 -3.53 -19.90
CA THR A 248 -0.29 -4.56 -19.81
C THR A 248 -1.31 -4.20 -18.74
N ASN A 249 -2.46 -4.86 -18.80
CA ASN A 249 -3.51 -4.75 -17.81
C ASN A 249 -3.77 -6.14 -17.23
N SER A 250 -4.08 -6.19 -15.94
CA SER A 250 -4.45 -7.43 -15.26
C SER A 250 -5.83 -7.29 -14.62
N SER A 251 -6.56 -8.40 -14.57
CA SER A 251 -7.78 -8.48 -13.76
C SER A 251 -7.48 -8.73 -12.27
N LEU A 252 -6.24 -9.12 -11.95
CA LEU A 252 -5.78 -9.34 -10.58
C LEU A 252 -5.18 -8.08 -9.96
N TYR A 253 -4.46 -7.28 -10.75
CA TYR A 253 -3.81 -6.06 -10.27
C TYR A 253 -4.60 -4.84 -10.69
N SER A 254 -5.04 -4.07 -9.70
CA SER A 254 -5.64 -2.77 -9.95
C SER A 254 -4.56 -1.71 -10.18
N SER A 255 -4.85 -0.69 -10.98
CA SER A 255 -3.90 0.42 -11.14
C SER A 255 -3.66 1.19 -9.84
N THR A 256 -4.62 1.17 -8.91
CA THR A 256 -4.47 1.73 -7.56
C THR A 256 -3.40 1.00 -6.76
N GLU A 257 -3.39 -0.33 -6.84
CA GLU A 257 -2.42 -1.17 -6.15
C GLU A 257 -1.02 -0.91 -6.66
N VAL A 258 -0.85 -1.01 -7.98
CA VAL A 258 0.44 -0.75 -8.62
C VAL A 258 0.95 0.64 -8.26
N GLY A 259 0.07 1.65 -8.30
CA GLY A 259 0.39 3.03 -7.95
C GLY A 259 0.81 3.20 -6.50
N GLU A 260 0.02 2.74 -5.53
CA GLU A 260 0.31 2.94 -4.11
C GLU A 260 1.57 2.24 -3.63
N PHE A 261 1.82 1.01 -4.13
CA PHE A 261 3.07 0.30 -3.85
C PHE A 261 4.27 0.96 -4.54
N PHE A 262 4.12 1.50 -5.76
CA PHE A 262 5.19 2.20 -6.46
C PHE A 262 5.53 3.54 -5.81
N GLU A 263 4.53 4.36 -5.49
CA GLU A 263 4.73 5.67 -4.85
C GLU A 263 5.30 5.52 -3.42
N SER A 264 5.14 4.34 -2.80
CA SER A 264 5.78 3.96 -1.54
C SER A 264 7.12 3.21 -1.74
N ALA A 265 7.62 3.11 -2.98
CA ALA A 265 8.88 2.47 -3.37
C ALA A 265 9.06 1.00 -2.94
N VAL A 266 7.94 0.28 -2.77
CA VAL A 266 7.89 -1.14 -2.38
C VAL A 266 7.33 -2.05 -3.48
N TRP A 267 6.97 -1.50 -4.64
CA TRP A 267 6.59 -2.31 -5.80
C TRP A 267 7.77 -3.13 -6.33
N SER A 268 7.62 -4.46 -6.31
CA SER A 268 8.63 -5.42 -6.80
C SER A 268 8.16 -6.23 -8.01
N GLY A 269 7.09 -5.80 -8.68
CA GLY A 269 6.40 -6.55 -9.73
C GLY A 269 5.35 -7.51 -9.19
N GLU A 270 4.75 -8.27 -10.10
CA GLU A 270 3.70 -9.23 -9.78
C GLU A 270 4.14 -10.28 -8.74
N TYR A 271 3.23 -10.59 -7.81
CA TYR A 271 3.34 -11.70 -6.88
C TYR A 271 3.54 -13.02 -7.61
N ARG A 272 4.62 -13.74 -7.26
CA ARG A 272 5.07 -14.98 -7.96
C ARG A 272 4.76 -16.27 -7.21
N GLY A 273 4.23 -16.17 -5.99
CA GLY A 273 4.01 -17.33 -5.14
C GLY A 273 3.01 -18.30 -5.77
N THR A 274 3.24 -19.60 -5.59
CA THR A 274 2.38 -20.63 -6.20
C THR A 274 1.75 -21.55 -5.15
N PHE A 275 0.58 -22.10 -5.51
CA PHE A 275 -0.16 -22.98 -4.61
C PHE A 275 0.63 -24.24 -4.20
N ALA A 276 1.46 -24.78 -5.10
CA ALA A 276 2.26 -25.97 -4.84
C ALA A 276 3.34 -25.74 -3.76
N ASN A 277 3.76 -24.48 -3.57
CA ASN A 277 4.80 -24.08 -2.64
C ASN A 277 4.24 -23.53 -1.32
N ILE A 278 2.96 -23.74 -1.03
CA ILE A 278 2.42 -23.47 0.31
C ILE A 278 2.91 -24.56 1.28
N LYS A 279 3.74 -24.14 2.23
CA LYS A 279 4.12 -24.93 3.39
C LYS A 279 3.25 -24.56 4.58
N ALA A 280 2.50 -25.55 5.06
CA ALA A 280 1.71 -25.44 6.28
C ALA A 280 2.43 -26.13 7.44
N THR A 281 2.65 -25.40 8.52
CA THR A 281 3.26 -25.93 9.75
C THR A 281 2.37 -25.65 10.95
N ASN A 282 2.50 -26.45 12.00
CA ASN A 282 1.84 -26.21 13.26
C ASN A 282 2.89 -25.66 14.24
N PRO A 283 2.78 -24.40 14.69
CA PRO A 283 3.81 -23.76 15.51
C PRO A 283 3.79 -24.25 16.97
N SER A 284 2.72 -24.93 17.40
CA SER A 284 2.60 -25.49 18.74
C SER A 284 1.72 -26.76 18.71
N PRO A 285 2.28 -27.95 18.99
CA PRO A 285 1.54 -29.22 18.95
C PRO A 285 0.29 -29.28 19.83
N ASP A 286 0.27 -28.53 20.94
CA ASP A 286 -0.87 -28.46 21.86
C ASP A 286 -2.00 -27.53 21.37
N LEU A 287 -1.75 -26.80 20.27
CA LEU A 287 -2.72 -25.99 19.55
C LEU A 287 -2.98 -26.63 18.16
N PRO A 288 -3.65 -27.79 18.09
CA PRO A 288 -3.74 -28.58 16.86
C PRO A 288 -4.52 -27.91 15.72
N GLY A 289 -5.31 -26.87 16.02
CA GLY A 289 -6.01 -26.07 15.03
C GLY A 289 -5.23 -24.84 14.54
N LEU A 290 -3.99 -24.64 15.02
CA LEU A 290 -3.18 -23.50 14.61
C LEU A 290 -2.26 -23.86 13.46
N TRP A 291 -2.34 -23.12 12.37
CA TRP A 291 -1.51 -23.31 11.18
C TRP A 291 -0.76 -22.03 10.84
N LEU A 292 0.53 -22.15 10.58
CA LEU A 292 1.38 -21.13 9.96
C LEU A 292 1.58 -21.52 8.49
N LEU A 293 1.14 -20.65 7.59
CA LEU A 293 1.30 -20.81 6.15
C LEU A 293 2.41 -19.90 5.65
N VAL A 294 3.36 -20.50 4.94
CA VAL A 294 4.45 -19.82 4.23
C VAL A 294 4.41 -20.23 2.77
N VAL A 295 4.44 -19.25 1.85
CA VAL A 295 4.57 -19.52 0.41
C VAL A 295 6.06 -19.47 0.07
N GLU A 296 6.70 -20.64 -0.09
CA GLU A 296 8.17 -20.74 -0.10
C GLU A 296 8.84 -20.00 -1.27
N ASP A 297 8.16 -19.88 -2.41
CA ASP A 297 8.61 -19.13 -3.60
C ASP A 297 8.22 -17.64 -3.58
N ALA A 298 7.60 -17.17 -2.50
CA ALA A 298 7.26 -15.77 -2.25
C ALA A 298 7.17 -15.49 -0.73
N ASN A 299 8.25 -15.76 0.00
CA ASN A 299 8.26 -15.90 1.46
C ASN A 299 8.30 -14.57 2.27
N LEU A 300 7.90 -13.45 1.64
CA LEU A 300 7.89 -12.12 2.27
C LEU A 300 6.79 -11.98 3.35
N TYR A 301 5.78 -12.84 3.30
CA TYR A 301 4.63 -12.80 4.20
C TYR A 301 4.28 -14.18 4.75
N ARG A 302 3.81 -14.23 6.00
CA ARG A 302 3.35 -15.45 6.68
C ARG A 302 1.96 -15.21 7.25
N GLN A 303 1.05 -16.15 7.00
CA GLN A 303 -0.33 -16.05 7.48
C GLN A 303 -0.62 -17.12 8.52
N ILE A 304 -1.35 -16.72 9.57
CA ILE A 304 -1.91 -17.62 10.55
C ILE A 304 -3.33 -18.03 10.16
N VAL A 305 -3.62 -19.32 10.29
CA VAL A 305 -4.96 -19.88 10.12
C VAL A 305 -5.35 -20.60 11.40
N TYR A 306 -6.49 -20.19 11.97
CA TYR A 306 -7.12 -20.82 13.12
C TYR A 306 -8.26 -21.74 12.64
N GLU A 307 -8.01 -23.03 12.66
CA GLU A 307 -8.97 -24.08 12.38
C GLU A 307 -9.71 -24.48 13.66
N LEU A 308 -10.99 -24.13 13.73
CA LEU A 308 -11.89 -24.56 14.80
C LEU A 308 -12.72 -25.77 14.34
N ASP A 309 -13.47 -26.38 15.26
CA ASP A 309 -14.34 -27.55 14.99
C ASP A 309 -15.13 -27.45 13.67
N ASP A 310 -15.87 -26.34 13.46
CA ASP A 310 -16.81 -26.21 12.33
C ASP A 310 -16.37 -25.22 11.24
N TYR A 311 -15.37 -24.39 11.49
CA TYR A 311 -14.99 -23.31 10.58
C TYR A 311 -13.54 -22.84 10.78
N VAL A 312 -13.08 -22.01 9.86
CA VAL A 312 -11.74 -21.43 9.86
C VAL A 312 -11.80 -19.91 10.03
N VAL A 313 -10.81 -19.36 10.72
CA VAL A 313 -10.47 -17.93 10.72
C VAL A 313 -9.09 -17.74 10.16
N VAL A 314 -8.92 -16.77 9.26
CA VAL A 314 -7.62 -16.43 8.69
C VAL A 314 -7.19 -15.06 9.22
N ALA A 315 -5.97 -14.97 9.72
CA ALA A 315 -5.33 -13.71 10.10
C ALA A 315 -4.66 -13.08 8.88
N ASP A 316 -4.91 -11.79 8.70
CA ASP A 316 -4.51 -10.96 7.58
C ASP A 316 -4.96 -11.47 6.20
N CYS A 317 -4.82 -10.59 5.22
CA CYS A 317 -5.20 -10.79 3.83
C CYS A 317 -4.26 -10.03 2.87
N PRO A 318 -2.99 -10.42 2.79
CA PRO A 318 -2.04 -9.87 1.83
C PRO A 318 -2.51 -9.99 0.37
N PRO A 319 -2.12 -9.04 -0.51
CA PRO A 319 -2.47 -9.06 -1.92
C PRO A 319 -2.01 -10.37 -2.57
N HIS A 320 -2.91 -10.97 -3.36
CA HIS A 320 -2.73 -12.21 -4.16
C HIS A 320 -2.44 -13.51 -3.40
N GLN A 321 -1.66 -13.47 -2.32
CA GLN A 321 -1.47 -14.62 -1.43
C GLN A 321 -2.79 -15.05 -0.78
N SER A 322 -3.72 -14.11 -0.54
CA SER A 322 -5.10 -14.38 -0.10
C SER A 322 -5.77 -15.50 -0.91
N LEU A 323 -5.67 -15.46 -2.25
CA LEU A 323 -6.29 -16.43 -3.15
C LEU A 323 -5.70 -17.85 -2.96
N LEU A 324 -4.40 -17.93 -2.71
CA LEU A 324 -3.71 -19.18 -2.44
C LEU A 324 -4.14 -19.79 -1.10
N VAL A 325 -4.25 -18.97 -0.05
CA VAL A 325 -4.69 -19.42 1.27
C VAL A 325 -6.17 -19.82 1.27
N ILE A 326 -7.05 -19.07 0.59
CA ILE A 326 -8.45 -19.44 0.40
C ILE A 326 -8.55 -20.82 -0.24
N ARG A 327 -7.79 -21.05 -1.32
CA ARG A 327 -7.72 -22.35 -1.99
C ARG A 327 -7.19 -23.45 -1.05
N TRP A 328 -6.17 -23.15 -0.26
CA TRP A 328 -5.56 -24.11 0.66
C TRP A 328 -6.55 -24.55 1.73
N VAL A 329 -7.27 -23.62 2.36
CA VAL A 329 -8.31 -23.93 3.34
C VAL A 329 -9.40 -24.81 2.72
N LYS A 330 -9.86 -24.47 1.52
CA LYS A 330 -10.90 -25.23 0.80
C LYS A 330 -10.45 -26.67 0.49
N GLU A 331 -9.22 -26.86 0.03
CA GLU A 331 -8.74 -28.18 -0.38
C GLU A 331 -8.26 -29.05 0.79
N LYS A 332 -7.59 -28.45 1.78
CA LYS A 332 -6.90 -29.17 2.87
C LYS A 332 -7.75 -29.27 4.13
N LEU A 333 -8.31 -28.15 4.61
CA LEU A 333 -9.11 -28.14 5.84
C LEU A 333 -10.58 -28.47 5.57
N ARG A 334 -11.07 -28.20 4.35
CA ARG A 334 -12.45 -28.50 3.90
C ARG A 334 -13.53 -27.95 4.83
N LYS A 335 -13.25 -26.78 5.43
CA LYS A 335 -14.14 -26.03 6.32
C LYS A 335 -14.43 -24.65 5.73
N PRO A 336 -15.61 -24.07 5.99
CA PRO A 336 -15.89 -22.71 5.58
C PRO A 336 -14.97 -21.72 6.30
N ILE A 337 -14.45 -20.73 5.56
CA ILE A 337 -13.79 -19.57 6.17
C ILE A 337 -14.92 -18.68 6.71
N LYS A 338 -15.07 -18.61 8.03
CA LYS A 338 -16.11 -17.82 8.67
C LYS A 338 -15.68 -16.37 8.83
N TYR A 339 -14.42 -16.16 9.21
CA TYR A 339 -13.85 -14.84 9.42
C TYR A 339 -12.51 -14.68 8.71
N VAL A 340 -12.31 -13.51 8.13
CA VAL A 340 -10.97 -12.94 7.91
C VAL A 340 -10.78 -11.83 8.93
N TRP A 341 -9.63 -11.81 9.60
CA TRP A 341 -9.31 -10.82 10.62
C TRP A 341 -8.01 -10.12 10.24
N PRO A 342 -8.07 -8.86 9.79
CA PRO A 342 -6.87 -8.05 9.64
C PRO A 342 -6.35 -7.61 11.02
N SER A 343 -5.04 -7.69 11.20
CA SER A 343 -4.32 -7.16 12.35
C SER A 343 -4.40 -5.64 12.39
N HIS A 344 -4.30 -4.99 11.23
CA HIS A 344 -4.44 -3.54 11.05
C HIS A 344 -4.71 -3.18 9.58
N HIS A 345 -4.82 -1.89 9.27
CA HIS A 345 -5.28 -1.40 7.97
C HIS A 345 -4.21 -1.15 6.89
N HIS A 346 -2.92 -1.43 7.15
CA HIS A 346 -1.89 -1.31 6.12
C HIS A 346 -2.13 -2.32 4.98
N HIS A 347 -1.82 -1.93 3.75
CA HIS A 347 -2.38 -2.61 2.58
C HIS A 347 -1.80 -3.99 2.33
N ASP A 348 -0.58 -4.26 2.73
CA ASP A 348 -0.01 -5.59 2.72
C ASP A 348 -0.67 -6.56 3.72
N HIS A 349 -1.49 -6.05 4.66
CA HIS A 349 -2.34 -6.87 5.53
C HIS A 349 -3.79 -6.98 5.03
N ILE A 350 -4.25 -6.09 4.15
CA ILE A 350 -5.69 -5.96 3.86
C ILE A 350 -6.11 -5.99 2.40
N TRP A 351 -5.18 -5.92 1.44
CA TRP A 351 -5.58 -5.75 0.04
C TRP A 351 -6.44 -6.91 -0.49
N GLY A 352 -6.18 -8.13 -0.02
CA GLY A 352 -6.92 -9.33 -0.35
C GLY A 352 -8.25 -9.50 0.40
N ILE A 353 -8.70 -8.51 1.19
CA ILE A 353 -9.90 -8.65 2.05
C ILE A 353 -11.16 -8.96 1.25
N THR A 354 -11.30 -8.37 0.06
CA THR A 354 -12.47 -8.60 -0.81
C THR A 354 -12.53 -10.04 -1.33
N ASP A 355 -11.40 -10.72 -1.45
CA ASP A 355 -11.35 -12.11 -1.91
C ASP A 355 -11.93 -13.05 -0.85
N TYR A 356 -11.61 -12.81 0.43
CA TYR A 356 -12.20 -13.56 1.54
C TYR A 356 -13.71 -13.31 1.66
N VAL A 357 -14.16 -12.06 1.48
CA VAL A 357 -15.60 -11.75 1.49
C VAL A 357 -16.33 -12.43 0.32
N LYS A 358 -15.74 -12.45 -0.88
CA LYS A 358 -16.26 -13.22 -2.03
C LYS A 358 -16.29 -14.72 -1.76
N ALA A 359 -15.33 -15.24 -0.98
CA ALA A 359 -15.30 -16.63 -0.52
C ALA A 359 -16.31 -16.95 0.60
N GLY A 360 -17.08 -15.96 1.07
CA GLY A 360 -18.15 -16.12 2.06
C GLY A 360 -17.78 -15.74 3.49
N ALA A 361 -16.55 -15.28 3.73
CA ALA A 361 -16.13 -14.84 5.06
C ALA A 361 -16.78 -13.50 5.46
N LYS A 362 -16.94 -13.30 6.76
CA LYS A 362 -17.16 -11.97 7.35
C LYS A 362 -15.83 -11.34 7.75
N VAL A 363 -15.73 -10.02 7.68
CA VAL A 363 -14.59 -9.28 8.22
C VAL A 363 -14.77 -9.15 9.73
N LEU A 364 -13.86 -9.74 10.51
CA LEU A 364 -13.75 -9.52 11.95
C LEU A 364 -12.75 -8.39 12.16
N THR A 365 -13.14 -7.25 12.72
CA THR A 365 -12.22 -6.11 12.89
C THR A 365 -12.60 -5.27 14.12
N VAL A 366 -11.71 -4.39 14.59
CA VAL A 366 -12.05 -3.42 15.62
C VAL A 366 -13.08 -2.42 15.06
N ASP A 367 -14.02 -2.00 15.90
CA ASP A 367 -15.16 -1.17 15.50
C ASP A 367 -14.78 0.15 14.83
N ILE A 368 -13.69 0.78 15.28
CA ILE A 368 -13.15 2.03 14.70
C ILE A 368 -12.72 1.85 13.23
N ALA A 369 -12.29 0.67 12.81
CA ALA A 369 -11.77 0.41 11.47
C ALA A 369 -12.84 0.06 10.44
N ARG A 370 -14.05 -0.31 10.87
CA ARG A 370 -15.12 -0.79 9.97
C ARG A 370 -15.36 0.15 8.77
N ASP A 371 -15.41 1.46 9.04
CA ASP A 371 -15.79 2.44 8.02
C ASP A 371 -14.63 2.75 7.05
N TYR A 372 -13.39 2.38 7.38
CA TYR A 372 -12.25 2.42 6.46
C TYR A 372 -12.45 1.43 5.31
N TYR A 373 -12.98 0.23 5.57
CA TYR A 373 -13.25 -0.80 4.55
C TYR A 373 -14.52 -0.54 3.73
N SER A 374 -14.69 0.65 3.15
CA SER A 374 -15.94 1.07 2.49
C SER A 374 -16.30 0.29 1.22
N ALA A 375 -15.39 -0.52 0.66
CA ALA A 375 -15.71 -1.46 -0.42
C ALA A 375 -16.55 -2.65 0.06
N ILE A 376 -16.57 -2.94 1.37
CA ILE A 376 -17.24 -4.09 1.95
C ILE A 376 -18.63 -3.69 2.46
N PRO A 377 -19.70 -4.46 2.14
CA PRO A 377 -21.03 -4.21 2.66
C PRO A 377 -21.09 -4.32 4.20
N ARG A 378 -21.85 -3.42 4.85
CA ARG A 378 -21.93 -3.33 6.32
C ARG A 378 -22.40 -4.62 7.02
N ASP A 379 -23.21 -5.45 6.37
CA ASP A 379 -23.70 -6.73 6.91
C ASP A 379 -22.62 -7.83 6.95
N LYS A 380 -21.47 -7.60 6.31
CA LYS A 380 -20.33 -8.52 6.26
C LYS A 380 -19.35 -8.32 7.40
N PHE A 381 -19.62 -7.42 8.34
CA PHE A 381 -18.74 -7.20 9.49
C PHE A 381 -19.21 -7.89 10.76
N VAL A 382 -18.24 -8.31 11.56
CA VAL A 382 -18.36 -8.57 12.99
C VAL A 382 -17.31 -7.69 13.65
N THR A 383 -17.72 -6.85 14.60
CA THR A 383 -16.78 -5.93 15.25
C THR A 383 -16.57 -6.23 16.73
N TYR A 384 -15.40 -5.86 17.22
CA TYR A 384 -15.06 -5.82 18.64
C TYR A 384 -14.52 -4.43 19.02
N SER A 385 -14.27 -4.17 20.29
CA SER A 385 -13.76 -2.87 20.76
C SER A 385 -12.61 -3.08 21.74
N THR A 386 -11.84 -2.04 22.03
CA THR A 386 -10.76 -2.10 23.04
C THR A 386 -11.25 -2.66 24.38
N LYS A 387 -12.46 -2.27 24.82
CA LYS A 387 -13.02 -2.68 26.12
C LYS A 387 -13.63 -4.08 26.10
N LYS A 388 -13.88 -4.63 24.91
CA LYS A 388 -14.51 -5.92 24.71
C LYS A 388 -13.83 -6.63 23.55
N PRO A 389 -12.66 -7.26 23.80
CA PRO A 389 -11.99 -8.11 22.83
C PRO A 389 -12.90 -9.20 22.29
N PHE A 390 -12.60 -9.68 21.09
CA PHE A 390 -13.33 -10.80 20.52
C PHE A 390 -12.70 -12.12 20.93
N MET A 391 -13.52 -13.08 21.34
CA MET A 391 -13.06 -14.41 21.72
C MET A 391 -13.73 -15.47 20.86
N LEU A 392 -12.93 -16.38 20.33
CA LEU A 392 -13.37 -17.62 19.70
C LEU A 392 -12.91 -18.82 20.50
N ARG A 393 -13.70 -19.90 20.48
CA ARG A 393 -13.34 -21.16 21.14
C ARG A 393 -14.01 -22.35 20.49
N ASP A 394 -13.36 -23.49 20.63
CA ASP A 394 -13.95 -24.81 20.37
C ASP A 394 -13.61 -25.78 21.50
N LYS A 395 -13.58 -27.09 21.24
CA LYS A 395 -13.24 -28.11 22.24
C LYS A 395 -11.75 -28.15 22.61
N LYS A 396 -10.86 -27.62 21.77
CA LYS A 396 -9.40 -27.81 21.87
C LYS A 396 -8.66 -26.51 22.14
N MET A 397 -9.10 -25.39 21.55
CA MET A 397 -8.41 -24.11 21.62
C MET A 397 -9.36 -22.93 21.87
N GLN A 398 -8.77 -21.81 22.24
CA GLN A 398 -9.41 -20.49 22.23
C GLN A 398 -8.46 -19.47 21.62
N VAL A 399 -9.02 -18.44 20.99
CA VAL A 399 -8.27 -17.35 20.37
C VAL A 399 -8.91 -16.02 20.77
N ALA A 400 -8.09 -15.13 21.33
CA ALA A 400 -8.45 -13.76 21.63
C ALA A 400 -7.96 -12.83 20.50
N PHE A 401 -8.79 -11.87 20.10
CA PHE A 401 -8.42 -10.77 19.20
C PHE A 401 -8.58 -9.47 19.98
N VAL A 402 -7.45 -8.79 20.20
CA VAL A 402 -7.34 -7.69 21.16
C VAL A 402 -6.80 -6.46 20.45
N HIS A 403 -7.51 -5.35 20.58
CA HIS A 403 -7.08 -4.06 20.03
C HIS A 403 -6.02 -3.41 20.92
N MET A 404 -4.84 -3.17 20.38
CA MET A 404 -3.74 -2.45 21.02
C MET A 404 -3.90 -0.95 20.81
N LYS A 405 -4.81 -0.34 21.58
CA LYS A 405 -5.19 1.07 21.43
C LYS A 405 -4.01 2.06 21.43
N GLU A 406 -2.93 1.74 22.14
CA GLU A 406 -1.75 2.60 22.26
C GLU A 406 -0.62 2.17 21.30
N SER A 407 -0.90 1.34 20.29
CA SER A 407 0.08 0.99 19.26
C SER A 407 0.56 2.25 18.52
N THR A 408 1.85 2.27 18.20
CA THR A 408 2.48 3.32 17.40
C THR A 408 2.53 2.98 15.91
N HIS A 409 2.11 1.77 15.52
CA HIS A 409 2.17 1.30 14.12
C HIS A 409 0.88 1.59 13.35
N ALA A 410 -0.30 1.44 13.97
CA ALA A 410 -1.57 1.80 13.35
C ALA A 410 -2.68 1.99 14.40
N ALA A 411 -3.64 2.86 14.12
CA ALA A 411 -4.73 3.21 15.03
C ALA A 411 -5.69 2.05 15.33
N ASP A 412 -5.78 1.05 14.44
CA ASP A 412 -6.62 -0.14 14.59
C ASP A 412 -5.82 -1.41 14.94
N TYR A 413 -4.54 -1.25 15.24
CA TYR A 413 -3.61 -2.35 15.41
C TYR A 413 -4.02 -3.32 16.50
N SER A 414 -4.07 -4.59 16.15
CA SER A 414 -4.59 -5.65 17.00
C SER A 414 -3.71 -6.89 16.94
N TYR A 415 -3.59 -7.59 18.07
CA TYR A 415 -2.95 -8.91 18.12
C TYR A 415 -3.97 -10.02 18.33
N ALA A 416 -3.56 -11.24 18.01
CA ALA A 416 -4.32 -12.44 18.33
C ALA A 416 -3.51 -13.41 19.21
N LEU A 417 -4.09 -13.88 20.32
CA LEU A 417 -3.45 -14.85 21.21
C LEU A 417 -4.23 -16.17 21.19
N ALA A 418 -3.57 -17.23 20.74
CA ALA A 418 -4.11 -18.59 20.76
C ALA A 418 -3.57 -19.38 21.95
N THR A 419 -4.48 -20.05 22.67
CA THR A 419 -4.15 -20.95 23.78
C THR A 419 -4.99 -22.22 23.69
N SER A 420 -4.67 -23.23 24.51
CA SER A 420 -5.56 -24.37 24.70
C SER A 420 -6.89 -23.93 25.31
N ARG A 421 -7.94 -24.74 25.16
CA ARG A 421 -9.30 -24.43 25.62
C ARG A 421 -9.38 -24.23 27.14
N CYS A 422 -8.58 -24.99 27.89
CA CYS A 422 -8.43 -24.91 29.33
C CYS A 422 -6.95 -24.82 29.69
N PRO A 423 -6.34 -23.64 29.56
CA PRO A 423 -4.92 -23.51 29.80
C PRO A 423 -4.60 -23.65 31.29
N THR A 424 -3.49 -24.31 31.56
CA THR A 424 -2.77 -24.26 32.84
C THR A 424 -1.65 -23.21 32.75
N ALA A 425 -0.99 -22.92 33.86
CA ALA A 425 0.15 -21.98 33.88
C ALA A 425 1.22 -22.32 32.83
N ASN A 426 1.45 -23.61 32.58
CA ASN A 426 2.47 -24.11 31.66
C ASN A 426 1.94 -24.45 30.25
N SER A 427 0.67 -24.15 29.96
CA SER A 427 0.13 -24.40 28.61
C SER A 427 0.77 -23.46 27.61
N PRO A 428 1.14 -23.92 26.39
CA PRO A 428 1.73 -23.04 25.40
C PRO A 428 0.73 -22.02 24.89
N ALA A 429 1.27 -20.90 24.44
CA ALA A 429 0.53 -19.83 23.78
C ALA A 429 1.29 -19.38 22.54
N VAL A 430 0.55 -18.99 21.50
CA VAL A 430 1.12 -18.39 20.28
C VAL A 430 0.42 -17.06 20.05
N LEU A 431 1.22 -16.02 19.96
CA LEU A 431 0.83 -14.64 19.69
C LEU A 431 1.07 -14.36 18.21
N PHE A 432 0.03 -13.95 17.49
CA PHE A 432 0.19 -13.29 16.21
C PHE A 432 0.14 -11.78 16.43
N ASN A 433 1.26 -11.12 16.22
CA ASN A 433 1.42 -9.68 16.21
C ASN A 433 2.33 -9.37 15.02
N ALA A 434 1.76 -8.69 14.03
CA ALA A 434 2.24 -8.70 12.66
C ALA A 434 3.58 -7.96 12.48
N ASP A 435 3.63 -6.70 12.91
CA ASP A 435 4.62 -5.70 12.47
C ASP A 435 5.31 -4.91 13.59
N ASP A 436 4.89 -5.05 14.86
CA ASP A 436 5.64 -4.43 15.98
C ASP A 436 7.07 -5.01 16.08
N TYR A 437 7.33 -6.14 15.41
CA TYR A 437 8.65 -6.70 15.16
C TYR A 437 8.82 -7.10 13.68
N ILE A 438 9.68 -6.37 12.96
CA ILE A 438 10.07 -6.68 11.58
C ILE A 438 11.57 -7.03 11.54
N PRO A 439 11.94 -8.30 11.26
CA PRO A 439 13.33 -8.76 11.29
C PRO A 439 14.19 -8.20 10.16
N ALA A 440 13.62 -7.60 9.11
CA ALA A 440 14.35 -7.04 7.98
C ALA A 440 15.36 -5.96 8.42
N ALA A 441 15.01 -5.19 9.45
CA ALA A 441 15.88 -4.16 10.01
C ALA A 441 16.96 -4.73 10.94
N GLY A 442 16.88 -6.01 11.35
CA GLY A 442 17.64 -6.58 12.46
C GLY A 442 17.05 -6.22 13.82
N LEU A 443 17.21 -7.10 14.81
CA LEU A 443 16.56 -6.96 16.13
C LEU A 443 17.06 -5.75 16.93
N GLU A 444 18.35 -5.42 16.86
CA GLU A 444 18.96 -4.29 17.59
C GLU A 444 18.78 -2.95 16.86
N THR A 445 18.68 -2.99 15.54
CA THR A 445 18.61 -1.83 14.65
C THR A 445 17.19 -1.49 14.21
N GLY A 446 16.21 -2.35 14.50
CA GLY A 446 14.79 -2.09 14.32
C GLY A 446 14.23 -1.08 15.33
N ASP A 447 12.98 -0.67 15.11
CA ASP A 447 12.31 0.33 15.93
C ASP A 447 12.01 -0.18 17.36
N GLN A 448 12.94 0.12 18.27
CA GLN A 448 12.84 -0.25 19.68
C GLN A 448 11.66 0.45 20.37
N ALA A 449 11.21 1.61 19.90
CA ALA A 449 10.12 2.34 20.54
C ALA A 449 8.80 1.61 20.30
N THR A 450 8.52 1.25 19.05
CA THR A 450 7.33 0.47 18.66
C THR A 450 7.30 -0.87 19.39
N LEU A 451 8.40 -1.63 19.35
CA LEU A 451 8.48 -2.93 20.03
C LEU A 451 8.29 -2.79 21.56
N ARG A 452 8.84 -1.74 22.19
CA ARG A 452 8.69 -1.53 23.64
C ARG A 452 7.26 -1.18 24.04
N VAL A 453 6.55 -0.39 23.23
CA VAL A 453 5.12 -0.10 23.44
C VAL A 453 4.31 -1.40 23.36
N ALA A 454 4.60 -2.24 22.36
CA ALA A 454 3.94 -3.53 22.20
C ALA A 454 4.16 -4.45 23.41
N LEU A 455 5.41 -4.61 23.86
CA LEU A 455 5.75 -5.40 25.05
C LEU A 455 5.04 -4.88 26.31
N GLY A 456 4.91 -3.55 26.46
CA GLY A 456 4.15 -2.93 27.53
C GLY A 456 2.67 -3.29 27.51
N ALA A 457 2.04 -3.19 26.33
CA ALA A 457 0.64 -3.55 26.15
C ALA A 457 0.39 -5.04 26.45
N LEU A 458 1.21 -5.93 25.90
CA LEU A 458 1.11 -7.38 26.12
C LEU A 458 1.29 -7.76 27.60
N ALA A 459 2.24 -7.12 28.30
CA ALA A 459 2.43 -7.32 29.73
C ALA A 459 1.20 -6.85 30.55
N ASN A 460 0.61 -5.72 30.19
CA ASN A 460 -0.60 -5.20 30.86
C ASN A 460 -1.82 -6.11 30.64
N ASP A 461 -1.92 -6.74 29.46
CA ASP A 461 -2.99 -7.69 29.13
C ASP A 461 -2.74 -9.09 29.74
N GLY A 462 -1.60 -9.31 30.40
CA GLY A 462 -1.27 -10.58 31.04
C GLY A 462 -0.76 -11.65 30.09
N VAL A 463 -0.22 -11.29 28.91
CA VAL A 463 0.29 -12.27 27.93
C VAL A 463 1.50 -13.01 28.51
N PRO A 464 1.55 -14.36 28.43
CA PRO A 464 2.61 -15.16 29.06
C PRO A 464 4.00 -14.83 28.51
N LYS A 465 5.00 -14.89 29.39
CA LYS A 465 6.39 -14.61 29.03
C LYS A 465 6.96 -15.60 28.00
N ASP A 466 6.59 -16.88 28.12
CA ASP A 466 7.08 -17.96 27.24
C ASP A 466 6.28 -18.08 25.92
N VAL A 467 5.51 -17.05 25.56
CA VAL A 467 4.73 -17.04 24.31
C VAL A 467 5.65 -17.06 23.08
N ILE A 468 5.23 -17.82 22.06
CA ILE A 468 5.83 -17.75 20.72
C ILE A 468 5.22 -16.55 20.00
N TRP A 469 6.05 -15.57 19.64
CA TRP A 469 5.66 -14.44 18.80
C TRP A 469 5.78 -14.81 17.32
N GLN A 470 4.68 -14.72 16.59
CA GLN A 470 4.63 -14.88 15.14
C GLN A 470 4.41 -13.51 14.47
N PRO A 471 5.42 -12.94 13.81
CA PRO A 471 5.24 -11.78 12.95
C PRO A 471 4.65 -12.16 11.59
N ALA A 472 4.11 -11.18 10.85
CA ALA A 472 3.72 -11.37 9.45
C ALA A 472 4.97 -11.47 8.56
N HIS A 473 6.00 -10.70 8.89
CA HIS A 473 7.28 -10.68 8.18
C HIS A 473 8.36 -11.42 8.98
N GLY A 474 8.83 -12.56 8.48
CA GLY A 474 9.93 -13.33 9.06
C GLY A 474 9.56 -14.41 10.09
N GLU A 475 10.58 -15.02 10.68
CA GLU A 475 10.41 -16.25 11.48
C GLU A 475 9.83 -15.99 12.88
N SER A 476 9.17 -17.01 13.43
CA SER A 476 8.68 -16.97 14.81
C SER A 476 9.84 -16.80 15.80
N VAL A 477 9.59 -16.07 16.89
CA VAL A 477 10.59 -15.76 17.90
C VAL A 477 10.00 -15.86 19.30
N PRO A 478 10.70 -16.41 20.31
CA PRO A 478 10.24 -16.33 21.69
C PRO A 478 10.18 -14.88 22.16
N LEU A 479 9.09 -14.47 22.82
CA LEU A 479 8.97 -13.12 23.38
C LEU A 479 10.17 -12.69 24.25
N PRO A 480 10.82 -13.56 25.06
CA PRO A 480 11.97 -13.17 25.86
C PRO A 480 13.16 -12.68 25.02
N THR A 481 13.32 -13.15 23.79
CA THR A 481 14.35 -12.66 22.87
C THR A 481 14.12 -11.18 22.53
N LEU A 482 12.87 -10.82 22.25
CA LEU A 482 12.46 -9.44 21.94
C LEU A 482 12.55 -8.52 23.17
N ALA A 483 12.13 -9.03 24.32
CA ALA A 483 12.24 -8.31 25.60
C ALA A 483 13.70 -8.03 25.97
N ASN A 484 14.60 -9.00 25.77
CA ASN A 484 16.02 -8.83 26.03
C ASN A 484 16.67 -7.79 25.11
N ALA A 485 16.35 -7.81 23.81
CA ALA A 485 16.90 -6.83 22.85
C ALA A 485 16.48 -5.39 23.19
N THR A 486 15.24 -5.18 23.62
CA THR A 486 14.74 -3.86 24.04
C THR A 486 15.14 -3.45 25.46
N GLY A 487 15.82 -4.34 26.21
CA GLY A 487 16.05 -4.16 27.64
C GLY A 487 14.74 -4.01 28.44
N TYR A 488 13.63 -4.55 27.94
CA TYR A 488 12.35 -4.53 28.64
C TYR A 488 12.28 -5.72 29.61
N MET A 489 12.17 -5.43 30.90
CA MET A 489 11.99 -6.48 31.92
C MET A 489 10.55 -6.99 31.88
N TYR A 490 10.31 -8.02 31.08
CA TYR A 490 8.99 -8.64 30.96
C TYR A 490 8.64 -9.44 32.23
N PRO A 491 7.45 -9.26 32.82
CA PRO A 491 7.05 -9.95 34.04
C PRO A 491 6.94 -11.48 33.86
N GLU A 492 7.09 -12.23 34.94
CA GLU A 492 6.94 -13.71 34.97
C GLU A 492 5.45 -14.11 34.89
N LEU A 493 4.81 -13.79 33.77
CA LEU A 493 3.41 -14.12 33.50
C LEU A 493 3.29 -15.50 32.87
N THR A 494 2.26 -16.22 33.29
CA THR A 494 1.89 -17.54 32.81
C THR A 494 0.61 -17.47 31.98
N THR A 495 0.26 -18.54 31.27
CA THR A 495 -0.88 -18.50 30.35
C THR A 495 -2.19 -18.18 31.07
N VAL A 496 -2.33 -18.57 32.34
CA VAL A 496 -3.55 -18.31 33.15
C VAL A 496 -3.67 -16.86 33.63
N ASP A 497 -2.62 -16.06 33.50
CA ASP A 497 -2.62 -14.63 33.89
C ASP A 497 -3.24 -13.73 32.80
N PHE A 498 -3.44 -14.27 31.59
CA PHE A 498 -4.00 -13.51 30.48
C PHE A 498 -5.43 -13.03 30.76
N ALA A 499 -5.63 -11.72 30.72
CA ALA A 499 -6.81 -11.05 31.25
C ALA A 499 -8.12 -11.43 30.53
N TYR A 500 -8.02 -11.82 29.26
CA TYR A 500 -9.18 -12.12 28.40
C TYR A 500 -9.48 -13.61 28.26
N LEU A 501 -8.76 -14.49 28.98
CA LEU A 501 -9.05 -15.91 28.96
C LEU A 501 -10.50 -16.20 29.34
N GLN A 502 -11.15 -17.03 28.53
CA GLN A 502 -12.39 -17.65 28.96
C GLN A 502 -12.06 -18.86 29.84
N LYS A 503 -12.42 -18.74 31.11
CA LYS A 503 -12.28 -19.82 32.08
C LYS A 503 -13.05 -21.07 31.61
N CYS A 504 -12.50 -22.21 32.01
CA CYS A 504 -13.27 -23.43 32.14
C CYS A 504 -14.04 -23.35 33.48
#